data_AF-A0A259A826-F1
#
_entry.id   AF-A0A259A826-F1
#
_cell.length_a   1.000
_cell.length_b   1.000
_cell.length_c   1.000
_cell.angle_alpha   90.00
_cell.angle_beta   90.00
_cell.angle_gamma   90.00
#
_symmetry.space_group_name_H-M   'P 1'
#
loop_
_entity.id
_entity.type
_entity.pdbx_description
1 polymer ?
#
loop_
_entity_poly.entity_id
_entity_poly.type
_entity_poly.pdbx_seq_one_letter_code
_entity_poly.pdbx_strand_id
1 'polypeptide(L)'
;MDSLLWERPEDVLKLDAIPGLQLDPVFDRVGAAQRAAENVEAVEKWFFQSEDQGKDDYDDDDGETEGKGEDSKDLCWQKACGVIFREDLMPEKGPLKTILFNCDKSGRLTRKLPPAEIQQVRTTRRAGPDGQDIRQLIIEVTQERRAFFDPAAQKDQDWGRKPHLPGDFIFRGGATMIFDLRSGKLRYVIRKRIDDEARLDAHRAFLAAHQRGGPLGATYGSGAFLEEPFAMLHRGV
;
A
#
# COMPACT_ATOMS: atom_id res chain seq x y z
N MET A 1 -5.07 14.71 -14.41
CA MET A 1 -5.34 13.33 -14.87
C MET A 1 -3.99 12.69 -15.14
N ASP A 2 -3.35 12.14 -14.12
CA ASP A 2 -2.24 11.22 -14.36
C ASP A 2 -2.87 9.86 -14.65
N SER A 3 -2.84 9.49 -15.92
CA SER A 3 -3.22 8.16 -16.38
C SER A 3 -2.39 7.12 -15.63
N LEU A 4 -2.98 5.96 -15.37
CA LEU A 4 -2.29 4.72 -15.00
C LEU A 4 -1.20 4.40 -16.04
N LEU A 5 -0.05 5.04 -15.92
CA LEU A 5 1.11 4.79 -16.75
C LEU A 5 1.86 3.62 -16.12
N TRP A 6 2.17 2.64 -16.97
CA TRP A 6 3.07 1.56 -16.62
C TRP A 6 4.47 2.15 -16.49
N GLU A 7 4.76 2.71 -15.32
CA GLU A 7 6.06 3.30 -15.05
C GLU A 7 7.07 2.18 -14.84
N ARG A 8 8.14 2.23 -15.65
CA ARG A 8 9.35 1.50 -15.31
C ARG A 8 9.95 2.22 -14.10
N PRO A 9 10.26 1.51 -12.99
CA PRO A 9 10.89 2.16 -11.85
C PRO A 9 12.20 2.82 -12.29
N GLU A 10 12.47 4.01 -11.73
CA GLU A 10 13.71 4.75 -11.97
C GLU A 10 14.93 3.93 -11.55
N ASP A 11 14.80 3.22 -10.42
CA ASP A 11 15.81 2.34 -9.88
C ASP A 11 15.69 0.91 -10.45
N VAL A 12 16.83 0.29 -10.76
CA VAL A 12 16.89 -1.11 -11.19
C VAL A 12 16.79 -2.01 -9.96
N LEU A 13 15.56 -2.26 -9.53
CA LEU A 13 15.26 -3.11 -8.39
C LEU A 13 15.25 -4.59 -8.80
N LYS A 14 15.88 -5.43 -7.98
CA LYS A 14 15.96 -6.88 -8.16
C LYS A 14 15.33 -7.58 -6.98
N LEU A 15 14.70 -8.71 -7.29
CA LEU A 15 14.30 -9.71 -6.35
C LEU A 15 15.58 -10.43 -5.90
N ASP A 16 16.05 -10.12 -4.70
CA ASP A 16 17.02 -10.97 -4.03
C ASP A 16 16.34 -12.29 -3.63
N ALA A 17 17.11 -13.29 -3.21
CA ALA A 17 16.54 -14.58 -2.81
C ALA A 17 15.60 -14.36 -1.62
N ILE A 18 14.29 -14.57 -1.81
CA ILE A 18 13.29 -14.46 -0.74
C ILE A 18 13.20 -15.81 -0.03
N PRO A 19 13.63 -15.92 1.24
CA PRO A 19 13.57 -17.18 1.98
C PRO A 19 12.13 -17.65 2.13
N GLY A 20 11.88 -18.93 1.86
CA GLY A 20 10.55 -19.55 2.02
C GLY A 20 9.54 -19.22 0.92
N LEU A 21 9.87 -18.37 -0.06
CA LEU A 21 8.99 -18.10 -1.18
C LEU A 21 8.84 -19.33 -2.09
N GLN A 22 7.63 -19.88 -2.18
CA GLN A 22 7.36 -21.08 -2.96
C GLN A 22 6.48 -20.78 -4.18
N LEU A 23 7.06 -21.01 -5.36
CA LEU A 23 6.51 -20.61 -6.65
C LEU A 23 5.96 -21.79 -7.46
N ASP A 24 6.09 -23.01 -6.92
CA ASP A 24 5.56 -24.22 -7.56
C ASP A 24 4.03 -24.15 -7.69
N PRO A 25 3.47 -24.54 -8.85
CA PRO A 25 2.04 -24.47 -9.08
C PRO A 25 1.30 -25.46 -8.18
N VAL A 26 0.30 -24.96 -7.46
CA VAL A 26 -0.65 -25.76 -6.68
C VAL A 26 -2.00 -25.70 -7.37
N PHE A 27 -2.61 -26.85 -7.65
CA PHE A 27 -3.81 -26.96 -8.48
C PHE A 27 -5.10 -27.12 -7.69
N ASP A 28 -5.01 -27.44 -6.40
CA ASP A 28 -6.18 -27.47 -5.51
C ASP A 28 -6.40 -26.11 -4.84
N ARG A 29 -7.67 -25.76 -4.59
CA ARG A 29 -8.04 -24.43 -4.08
C ARG A 29 -7.48 -24.15 -2.68
N VAL A 30 -7.48 -25.17 -1.81
CA VAL A 30 -7.07 -25.02 -0.42
C VAL A 30 -5.57 -24.81 -0.34
N GLY A 31 -4.81 -25.66 -1.03
CA GLY A 31 -3.37 -25.56 -1.17
C GLY A 31 -2.94 -24.28 -1.87
N ALA A 32 -3.66 -23.83 -2.90
CA ALA A 32 -3.37 -22.54 -3.55
C ALA A 32 -3.58 -21.35 -2.61
N ALA A 33 -4.65 -21.36 -1.80
CA ALA A 33 -4.91 -20.31 -0.81
C ALA A 33 -3.87 -20.32 0.32
N GLN A 34 -3.56 -21.51 0.85
CA GLN A 34 -2.54 -21.68 1.88
C GLN A 34 -1.16 -21.22 1.38
N ARG A 35 -0.78 -21.63 0.15
CA ARG A 35 0.46 -21.21 -0.48
C ARG A 35 0.52 -19.69 -0.68
N ALA A 36 -0.58 -19.07 -1.08
CA ALA A 36 -0.64 -17.62 -1.23
C ALA A 36 -0.41 -16.91 0.12
N ALA A 37 -0.99 -17.42 1.21
CA ALA A 37 -0.78 -16.87 2.56
C ALA A 37 0.67 -17.02 3.03
N GLU A 38 1.27 -18.19 2.84
CA GLU A 38 2.70 -18.43 3.15
C GLU A 38 3.63 -17.52 2.35
N ASN A 39 3.33 -17.33 1.06
CA ASN A 39 4.11 -16.43 0.21
C ASN A 39 3.94 -14.97 0.61
N VAL A 40 2.75 -14.55 1.05
CA VAL A 40 2.54 -13.23 1.64
C VAL A 40 3.44 -13.06 2.86
N GLU A 41 3.41 -13.99 3.81
CA GLU A 41 4.25 -13.91 5.01
C GLU A 41 5.75 -13.88 4.68
N ALA A 42 6.21 -14.70 3.73
CA ALA A 42 7.61 -14.72 3.29
C ALA A 42 8.03 -13.37 2.67
N VAL A 43 7.18 -12.78 1.83
CA VAL A 43 7.44 -11.47 1.22
C VAL A 43 7.35 -10.36 2.26
N GLU A 44 6.43 -10.41 3.22
CA GLU A 44 6.35 -9.42 4.30
C GLU A 44 7.64 -9.39 5.13
N LYS A 45 8.15 -10.56 5.51
CA LYS A 45 9.43 -10.66 6.23
C LYS A 45 10.58 -10.10 5.40
N TRP A 46 10.69 -10.52 4.14
CA TRP A 46 11.74 -10.02 3.26
C TRP A 46 11.65 -8.51 2.99
N PHE A 47 10.44 -7.97 2.86
CA PHE A 47 10.21 -6.59 2.44
C PHE A 47 10.26 -5.59 3.59
N PHE A 48 9.92 -6.01 4.81
CA PHE A 48 9.81 -5.11 5.97
C PHE A 48 10.71 -5.47 7.16
N GLN A 49 11.30 -6.68 7.19
CA GLN A 49 12.23 -7.11 8.23
C GLN A 49 13.63 -7.28 7.63
N SER A 50 14.30 -6.17 7.32
CA SER A 50 15.76 -6.13 7.39
C SER A 50 16.15 -6.25 8.87
N GLU A 51 17.30 -6.86 9.18
CA GLU A 51 17.70 -7.42 10.49
C GLU A 51 17.89 -6.41 11.66
N ASP A 52 17.00 -5.44 11.85
CA ASP A 52 17.16 -4.38 12.86
C ASP A 52 16.03 -4.33 13.92
N GLN A 53 15.22 -5.40 14.03
CA GLN A 53 14.26 -5.56 15.14
C GLN A 53 14.91 -6.14 16.40
N GLY A 54 16.05 -5.56 16.79
CA GLY A 54 16.85 -6.05 17.91
C GLY A 54 17.64 -4.95 18.61
N LYS A 55 17.06 -3.77 18.84
CA LYS A 55 17.63 -2.78 19.76
C LYS A 55 16.54 -1.89 20.38
N ASP A 56 15.65 -2.53 21.13
CA ASP A 56 14.91 -1.87 22.21
C ASP A 56 15.76 -1.97 23.48
N ASP A 57 16.92 -1.31 23.52
CA ASP A 57 17.68 -1.09 24.76
C ASP A 57 18.07 0.39 24.82
N TYR A 58 17.62 1.06 25.88
CA TYR A 58 18.17 2.32 26.32
C TYR A 58 19.63 2.09 26.71
N ASP A 59 20.57 2.32 25.80
CA ASP A 59 21.98 2.52 26.14
C ASP A 59 22.57 3.57 25.20
N ASP A 60 23.01 4.68 25.81
CA ASP A 60 23.92 5.65 25.22
C ASP A 60 25.22 4.91 24.85
N ASP A 61 25.44 4.62 23.57
CA ASP A 61 26.76 4.20 23.07
C ASP A 61 27.00 4.80 21.68
N ASP A 62 27.91 5.76 21.70
CA ASP A 62 28.46 6.57 20.62
C ASP A 62 29.34 5.71 19.69
N GLY A 63 28.67 4.94 18.83
CA GLY A 63 29.30 4.16 17.76
C GLY A 63 28.73 4.52 16.38
N GLU A 64 29.40 5.41 15.64
CA GLU A 64 29.12 5.65 14.21
C GLU A 64 29.20 4.32 13.44
N THR A 65 28.04 3.80 12.99
CA THR A 65 27.96 2.53 12.26
C THR A 65 27.34 2.72 10.88
N GLU A 66 27.86 1.97 9.92
CA GLU A 66 27.78 2.06 8.46
C GLU A 66 26.37 1.89 7.82
N GLY A 67 25.36 2.68 8.22
CA GLY A 67 23.95 2.53 7.78
C GLY A 67 23.57 3.06 6.38
N LYS A 68 24.47 3.72 5.64
CA LYS A 68 24.09 4.47 4.42
C LYS A 68 23.60 3.60 3.25
N GLY A 69 23.95 2.31 3.22
CA GLY A 69 23.65 1.42 2.09
C GLY A 69 22.22 0.86 2.10
N GLU A 70 21.71 0.47 3.26
CA GLU A 70 20.37 -0.13 3.41
C GLU A 70 19.28 0.93 3.38
N ASP A 71 19.51 2.07 4.04
CA ASP A 71 18.64 3.25 3.97
C ASP A 71 18.41 3.71 2.53
N SER A 72 19.44 3.62 1.69
CA SER A 72 19.32 3.92 0.26
C SER A 72 18.43 2.92 -0.48
N LYS A 73 18.48 1.63 -0.15
CA LYS A 73 17.65 0.59 -0.80
C LYS A 73 16.19 0.72 -0.38
N ASP A 74 15.94 0.90 0.91
CA ASP A 74 14.60 1.10 1.45
C ASP A 74 13.96 2.35 0.86
N LEU A 75 14.72 3.44 0.74
CA LEU A 75 14.25 4.65 0.08
C LEU A 75 13.87 4.41 -1.39
N CYS A 76 14.65 3.61 -2.13
CA CYS A 76 14.30 3.21 -3.50
C CYS A 76 12.99 2.40 -3.55
N TRP A 77 12.79 1.47 -2.62
CA TRP A 77 11.54 0.71 -2.52
C TRP A 77 10.34 1.58 -2.13
N GLN A 78 10.48 2.48 -1.16
CA GLN A 78 9.42 3.44 -0.80
C GLN A 78 9.04 4.32 -1.99
N LYS A 79 10.02 4.86 -2.71
CA LYS A 79 9.80 5.67 -3.91
C LYS A 79 9.10 4.86 -5.01
N ALA A 80 9.57 3.66 -5.29
CA ALA A 80 8.98 2.79 -6.31
C ALA A 80 7.52 2.47 -6.00
N CYS A 81 7.23 2.06 -4.76
CA CYS A 81 5.88 1.68 -4.34
C CYS A 81 4.96 2.89 -4.05
N GLY A 82 5.52 4.07 -3.75
CA GLY A 82 4.74 5.22 -3.29
C GLY A 82 4.10 4.99 -1.91
N VAL A 83 4.69 4.13 -1.09
CA VAL A 83 4.29 3.86 0.29
C VAL A 83 5.44 4.20 1.21
N ILE A 84 5.14 4.39 2.48
CA ILE A 84 6.12 4.69 3.51
C ILE A 84 6.08 3.57 4.52
N PHE A 85 7.17 2.83 4.72
CA PHE A 85 7.28 1.81 5.76
C PHE A 85 8.31 2.18 6.84
N ARG A 86 9.23 3.11 6.54
CA ARG A 86 10.22 3.71 7.43
C ARG A 86 10.00 5.21 7.56
N GLU A 87 9.68 5.66 8.77
CA GLU A 87 9.35 7.07 9.08
C GLU A 87 10.58 7.98 8.93
N ASP A 88 11.76 7.48 9.27
CA ASP A 88 13.05 8.15 9.14
C ASP A 88 13.44 8.46 7.69
N LEU A 89 12.90 7.71 6.73
CA LEU A 89 13.12 7.90 5.30
C LEU A 89 12.01 8.73 4.63
N MET A 90 11.15 9.40 5.40
CA MET A 90 10.08 10.26 4.86
C MET A 90 10.65 11.48 4.10
N PRO A 91 10.01 11.90 2.99
CA PRO A 91 10.40 13.11 2.28
C PRO A 91 10.15 14.38 3.12
N GLU A 92 10.89 15.45 2.84
CA GLU A 92 10.84 16.76 3.56
C GLU A 92 9.45 17.42 3.64
N LYS A 93 8.46 16.95 2.86
CA LYS A 93 7.08 17.46 2.85
C LYS A 93 6.26 16.98 4.06
N GLY A 94 6.74 17.26 5.27
CA GLY A 94 5.97 17.11 6.52
C GLY A 94 5.68 15.67 6.95
N PRO A 95 5.54 15.41 8.26
CA PRO A 95 5.26 14.07 8.73
C PRO A 95 3.81 13.68 8.37
N LEU A 96 3.62 12.46 7.88
CA LEU A 96 2.32 11.86 7.51
C LEU A 96 1.86 10.90 8.62
N LYS A 97 1.75 11.38 9.87
CA LYS A 97 1.51 10.50 11.02
C LYS A 97 0.21 9.71 10.95
N THR A 98 -0.76 10.13 10.14
CA THR A 98 -2.03 9.41 9.95
C THR A 98 -1.89 8.06 9.24
N ILE A 99 -0.72 7.75 8.67
CA ILE A 99 -0.43 6.41 8.11
C ILE A 99 0.12 5.44 9.15
N LEU A 100 0.63 5.94 10.28
CA LEU A 100 1.33 5.13 11.29
C LEU A 100 0.37 4.50 12.31
N PHE A 101 -0.87 4.97 12.35
CA PHE A 101 -1.86 4.59 13.32
C PHE A 101 -3.16 4.17 12.64
N ASN A 102 -3.57 2.93 12.84
CA ASN A 102 -4.87 2.43 12.40
C ASN A 102 -5.89 2.47 13.54
N CYS A 103 -7.17 2.37 13.20
CA CYS A 103 -8.24 2.13 14.17
C CYS A 103 -8.49 0.63 14.23
N ASP A 104 -8.50 0.03 15.42
CA ASP A 104 -9.00 -1.33 15.59
C ASP A 104 -10.54 -1.37 15.45
N LYS A 105 -11.12 -2.57 15.54
CA LYS A 105 -12.59 -2.76 15.45
C LYS A 105 -13.38 -2.02 16.53
N SER A 106 -12.73 -1.59 17.62
CA SER A 106 -13.33 -0.78 18.69
C SER A 106 -13.19 0.73 18.47
N GLY A 107 -12.53 1.14 17.38
CA GLY A 107 -12.22 2.54 17.08
C GLY A 107 -11.00 3.06 17.84
N ARG A 108 -10.29 2.20 18.59
CA ARG A 108 -9.09 2.58 19.33
C ARG A 108 -7.90 2.64 18.39
N LEU A 109 -7.04 3.62 18.61
CA LEU A 109 -5.83 3.78 17.82
C LEU A 109 -4.78 2.75 18.21
N THR A 110 -4.26 2.06 17.21
CA THR A 110 -3.18 1.09 17.33
C THR A 110 -2.07 1.48 16.36
N ARG A 111 -0.82 1.47 16.84
CA ARG A 111 0.35 1.64 15.98
C ARG A 111 0.62 0.29 15.32
N LYS A 112 0.60 0.22 13.99
CA LYS A 112 1.02 -0.96 13.22
C LYS A 112 2.31 -0.58 12.49
N LEU A 113 3.40 -1.25 12.84
CA LEU A 113 4.67 -1.18 12.12
C LEU A 113 4.92 -2.57 11.51
N PRO A 114 5.21 -2.67 10.20
CA PRO A 114 5.21 -1.59 9.21
C PRO A 114 3.77 -1.07 8.94
N PRO A 115 3.61 0.21 8.56
CA PRO A 115 2.31 0.79 8.21
C PRO A 115 1.79 0.36 6.82
N ALA A 116 2.60 -0.34 6.03
CA ALA A 116 2.23 -0.94 4.76
C ALA A 116 2.13 -2.47 4.89
N GLU A 117 1.27 -3.10 4.08
CA GLU A 117 0.95 -4.52 4.17
C GLU A 117 1.05 -5.18 2.79
N ILE A 118 1.52 -6.43 2.75
CA ILE A 118 1.50 -7.20 1.51
C ILE A 118 0.15 -7.89 1.43
N GLN A 119 -0.70 -7.40 0.54
CA GLN A 119 -2.06 -7.93 0.40
C GLN A 119 -2.08 -9.24 -0.38
N GLN A 120 -1.20 -9.39 -1.37
CA GLN A 120 -1.19 -10.55 -2.23
C GLN A 120 0.18 -10.81 -2.83
N VAL A 121 0.53 -12.10 -2.93
CA VAL A 121 1.67 -12.59 -3.71
C VAL A 121 1.19 -13.70 -4.63
N ARG A 122 1.38 -13.54 -5.95
CA ARG A 122 0.95 -14.54 -6.93
C ARG A 122 1.93 -14.70 -8.07
N THR A 123 2.04 -15.91 -8.59
CA THR A 123 2.73 -16.18 -9.85
C THR A 123 1.77 -16.14 -11.02
N THR A 124 2.25 -15.70 -12.18
CA THR A 124 1.49 -15.76 -13.44
C THR A 124 2.41 -16.19 -14.58
N ARG A 125 1.81 -16.80 -15.60
CA ARG A 125 2.47 -17.20 -16.85
C ARG A 125 1.71 -16.57 -18.00
N ARG A 126 2.43 -15.95 -18.94
CA ARG A 126 1.83 -15.42 -20.17
C ARG A 126 2.75 -15.67 -21.35
N ALA A 127 2.17 -15.89 -22.52
CA ALA A 127 2.92 -15.91 -23.77
C ALA A 127 3.31 -14.48 -24.15
N GLY A 128 4.59 -14.25 -24.45
CA GLY A 128 5.07 -13.02 -25.06
C GLY A 128 4.66 -12.92 -26.53
N PRO A 129 4.85 -11.75 -27.17
CA PRO A 129 4.54 -11.54 -28.59
C PRO A 129 5.23 -12.57 -29.51
N ASP A 130 6.43 -13.01 -29.13
CA ASP A 130 7.22 -13.99 -29.89
C ASP A 130 7.03 -15.45 -29.40
N GLY A 131 5.95 -15.73 -28.64
CA GLY A 131 5.67 -17.06 -28.09
C GLY A 131 6.52 -17.45 -26.88
N GLN A 132 7.26 -16.51 -26.30
CA GLN A 132 8.09 -16.76 -25.11
C GLN A 132 7.23 -17.00 -23.86
N ASP A 133 7.54 -18.02 -23.05
CA ASP A 133 6.92 -18.21 -21.72
C ASP A 133 7.47 -17.17 -20.73
N ILE A 134 6.66 -16.14 -20.43
CA ILE A 134 7.00 -15.10 -19.46
C ILE A 134 6.39 -15.50 -18.12
N ARG A 135 7.25 -15.85 -17.17
CA ARG A 135 6.88 -16.11 -15.78
C ARG A 135 7.06 -14.85 -14.96
N GLN A 136 6.02 -14.45 -14.24
CA GLN A 136 6.04 -13.23 -13.44
C GLN A 136 5.60 -13.51 -12.01
N LEU A 137 6.18 -12.76 -11.09
CA LEU A 137 5.72 -12.64 -9.71
C LEU A 137 5.03 -11.29 -9.57
N ILE A 138 3.80 -11.31 -9.08
CA ILE A 138 3.01 -10.12 -8.81
C ILE A 138 2.87 -9.99 -7.30
N ILE A 139 3.29 -8.85 -6.78
CA ILE A 139 3.18 -8.50 -5.37
C ILE A 139 2.29 -7.26 -5.28
N GLU A 140 1.29 -7.30 -4.42
CA GLU A 140 0.43 -6.18 -4.12
C GLU A 140 0.75 -5.67 -2.71
N VAL A 141 1.20 -4.42 -2.63
CA VAL A 141 1.42 -3.71 -1.37
C VAL A 141 0.35 -2.65 -1.21
N THR A 142 -0.21 -2.53 -0.01
CA THR A 142 -1.22 -1.53 0.32
C THR A 142 -0.81 -0.75 1.56
N GLN A 143 -1.27 0.48 1.65
CA GLN A 143 -1.11 1.31 2.84
C GLN A 143 -2.38 2.13 3.04
N GLU A 144 -2.75 2.29 4.30
CA GLU A 144 -3.87 3.13 4.71
C GLU A 144 -3.37 4.45 5.28
N ARG A 145 -4.12 5.52 5.01
CA ARG A 145 -3.97 6.85 5.60
C ARG A 145 -5.32 7.24 6.15
N ARG A 146 -5.41 7.55 7.44
CA ARG A 146 -6.63 8.14 7.99
C ARG A 146 -6.82 9.53 7.41
N ALA A 147 -8.01 9.77 6.88
CA ALA A 147 -8.33 10.99 6.17
C ALA A 147 -9.51 11.71 6.79
N PHE A 148 -9.52 13.04 6.64
CA PHE A 148 -10.50 13.94 7.23
C PHE A 148 -11.19 14.78 6.14
N PHE A 149 -12.47 15.10 6.33
CA PHE A 149 -13.21 16.00 5.46
C PHE A 149 -12.76 17.45 5.59
N ASP A 150 -12.28 17.86 6.76
CA ASP A 150 -11.67 19.17 6.95
C ASP A 150 -10.16 19.10 6.62
N PRO A 151 -9.68 19.82 5.58
CA PRO A 151 -8.26 19.88 5.26
C PRO A 151 -7.39 20.45 6.39
N ALA A 152 -7.92 21.34 7.23
CA ALA A 152 -7.17 21.87 8.36
C ALA A 152 -6.98 20.79 9.44
N ALA A 153 -8.04 20.03 9.75
CA ALA A 153 -7.94 18.85 10.61
C ALA A 153 -6.99 17.80 10.05
N GLN A 154 -7.03 17.52 8.74
CA GLN A 154 -6.09 16.61 8.07
C GLN A 154 -4.64 17.02 8.37
N LYS A 155 -4.30 18.29 8.12
CA LYS A 155 -2.95 18.82 8.33
C LYS A 155 -2.51 18.73 9.79
N ASP A 156 -3.39 19.06 10.73
CA ASP A 156 -3.07 18.96 12.16
C ASP A 156 -2.82 17.52 12.62
N GLN A 157 -3.58 16.56 12.08
CA GLN A 157 -3.47 15.13 12.38
C GLN A 157 -2.21 14.52 11.74
N ASP A 158 -1.91 14.86 10.49
CA ASP A 158 -0.68 14.45 9.82
C ASP A 158 0.56 14.95 10.56
N TRP A 159 0.55 16.21 11.00
CA TRP A 159 1.65 16.76 11.78
C TRP A 159 1.74 16.22 13.21
N GLY A 160 0.69 15.55 13.71
CA GLY A 160 0.57 15.18 15.11
C GLY A 160 0.55 16.37 16.07
N ARG A 161 0.01 17.52 15.64
CA ARG A 161 -0.13 18.73 16.47
C ARG A 161 -1.26 18.63 17.50
N LYS A 162 -2.19 17.71 17.27
CA LYS A 162 -3.38 17.47 18.10
C LYS A 162 -3.42 16.00 18.53
N PRO A 163 -4.17 15.68 19.61
CA PRO A 163 -4.47 14.30 19.94
C PRO A 163 -5.02 13.56 18.73
N HIS A 164 -4.58 12.32 18.55
CA HIS A 164 -4.97 11.54 17.40
C HIS A 164 -6.47 11.27 17.41
N LEU A 165 -7.12 11.50 16.27
CA LEU A 165 -8.54 11.28 16.06
C LEU A 165 -8.76 10.08 15.13
N PRO A 166 -9.90 9.37 15.24
CA PRO A 166 -10.35 8.50 14.18
C PRO A 166 -10.55 9.33 12.90
N GLY A 167 -10.13 8.79 11.75
CA GLY A 167 -10.36 9.45 10.46
C GLY A 167 -11.84 9.42 10.10
N ASP A 168 -12.29 10.40 9.32
CA ASP A 168 -13.63 10.42 8.73
C ASP A 168 -13.78 9.35 7.64
N PHE A 169 -12.68 9.01 6.95
CA PHE A 169 -12.60 7.95 5.96
C PHE A 169 -11.16 7.42 5.83
N ILE A 170 -11.00 6.31 5.10
CA ILE A 170 -9.70 5.71 4.81
C ILE A 170 -9.27 6.08 3.38
N PHE A 171 -8.11 6.72 3.27
CA PHE A 171 -7.45 6.92 2.00
C PHE A 171 -6.42 5.81 1.77
N ARG A 172 -6.55 5.10 0.65
CA ARG A 172 -5.68 3.97 0.32
C ARG A 172 -4.61 4.38 -0.68
N GLY A 173 -3.38 3.97 -0.41
CA GLY A 173 -2.25 3.98 -1.32
C GLY A 173 -1.68 2.56 -1.47
N GLY A 174 -0.63 2.43 -2.26
CA GLY A 174 -0.03 1.13 -2.52
C GLY A 174 0.55 1.01 -3.92
N ALA A 175 1.00 -0.20 -4.23
CA ALA A 175 1.47 -0.54 -5.55
C ALA A 175 1.24 -2.01 -5.90
N THR A 176 1.08 -2.26 -7.20
CA THR A 176 1.23 -3.59 -7.78
C THR A 176 2.58 -3.67 -8.47
N MET A 177 3.46 -4.50 -7.94
CA MET A 177 4.79 -4.76 -8.48
C MET A 177 4.78 -6.01 -9.35
N ILE A 178 5.43 -5.94 -10.51
CA ILE A 178 5.50 -7.06 -11.46
C ILE A 178 6.96 -7.39 -11.74
N PHE A 179 7.41 -8.52 -11.22
CA PHE A 179 8.76 -9.03 -11.40
C PHE A 179 8.80 -10.05 -12.54
N ASP A 180 9.89 -10.04 -13.28
CA ASP A 180 10.24 -11.11 -14.22
C ASP A 180 11.02 -12.20 -13.47
N LEU A 181 10.44 -13.39 -13.33
CA LEU A 181 11.04 -14.49 -12.57
C LEU A 181 12.27 -15.10 -13.25
N ARG A 182 12.49 -14.87 -14.55
CA ARG A 182 13.69 -15.36 -15.24
C ARG A 182 14.90 -14.49 -14.92
N SER A 183 14.69 -13.17 -14.84
CA SER A 183 15.77 -12.21 -14.61
C SER A 183 15.86 -11.72 -13.15
N GLY A 184 14.83 -11.99 -12.35
CA GLY A 184 14.66 -11.42 -11.01
C GLY A 184 14.38 -9.92 -11.01
N LYS A 185 14.20 -9.26 -12.16
CA LYS A 185 14.10 -7.80 -12.21
C LYS A 185 12.66 -7.32 -12.04
N LEU A 186 12.48 -6.23 -11.31
CA LEU A 186 11.22 -5.49 -11.30
C LEU A 186 10.99 -4.86 -12.67
N ARG A 187 9.90 -5.23 -13.33
CA ARG A 187 9.58 -4.79 -14.69
C ARG A 187 8.69 -3.56 -14.68
N TYR A 188 7.66 -3.58 -13.85
CA TYR A 188 6.66 -2.51 -13.74
C TYR A 188 6.22 -2.32 -12.30
N VAL A 189 5.88 -1.07 -11.98
CA VAL A 189 5.16 -0.72 -10.76
C VAL A 189 3.95 0.12 -11.14
N ILE A 190 2.77 -0.33 -10.73
CA ILE A 190 1.54 0.44 -10.84
C ILE A 190 1.25 0.99 -9.45
N ARG A 191 1.56 2.26 -9.22
CA ARG A 191 1.50 2.88 -7.88
C ARG A 191 0.37 3.88 -7.73
N LYS A 192 -0.12 3.99 -6.51
CA LYS A 192 -1.00 5.04 -5.99
C LYS A 192 -0.34 5.58 -4.74
N ARG A 193 0.38 6.70 -4.87
CA ARG A 193 1.17 7.23 -3.75
C ARG A 193 0.30 7.59 -2.55
N ILE A 194 0.73 7.27 -1.34
CA ILE A 194 -0.04 7.56 -0.11
C ILE A 194 -0.04 9.06 0.25
N ASP A 195 0.95 9.80 -0.24
CA ASP A 195 1.19 11.24 -0.04
C ASP A 195 0.60 12.12 -1.15
N ASP A 196 -0.24 11.56 -2.02
CA ASP A 196 -0.85 12.29 -3.13
C ASP A 196 -2.03 13.16 -2.66
N GLU A 197 -1.73 14.39 -2.25
CA GLU A 197 -2.71 15.37 -1.77
C GLU A 197 -3.80 15.69 -2.81
N ALA A 198 -3.45 15.78 -4.10
CA ALA A 198 -4.43 16.04 -5.15
C ALA A 198 -5.43 14.88 -5.28
N ARG A 199 -4.95 13.63 -5.16
CA ARG A 199 -5.83 12.45 -5.13
C ARG A 199 -6.66 12.40 -3.85
N LEU A 200 -6.09 12.77 -2.71
CA LEU A 200 -6.80 12.86 -1.44
C LEU A 200 -7.94 13.87 -1.52
N ASP A 201 -7.68 15.07 -2.05
CA ASP A 201 -8.67 16.12 -2.23
C ASP A 201 -9.79 15.69 -3.18
N ALA A 202 -9.45 15.02 -4.29
CA ALA A 202 -10.43 14.48 -5.22
C ALA A 202 -11.31 13.39 -4.56
N HIS A 203 -10.71 12.50 -3.76
CA HIS A 203 -11.44 11.47 -3.03
C HIS A 203 -12.36 12.07 -1.97
N ARG A 204 -11.86 13.06 -1.22
CA ARG A 204 -12.64 13.83 -0.24
C ARG A 204 -13.83 14.53 -0.89
N ALA A 205 -13.62 15.21 -2.01
CA ALA A 205 -14.68 15.89 -2.75
C ALA A 205 -15.76 14.91 -3.24
N PHE A 206 -15.33 13.74 -3.75
CA PHE A 206 -16.23 12.67 -4.17
C PHE A 206 -17.10 12.18 -3.00
N LEU A 207 -16.51 11.84 -1.86
CA LEU A 207 -17.26 11.36 -0.69
C LEU A 207 -18.17 12.43 -0.08
N ALA A 208 -17.70 13.68 0.01
CA ALA A 208 -18.50 14.80 0.52
C ALA A 208 -19.70 15.09 -0.39
N ALA A 209 -19.55 14.95 -1.71
CA ALA A 209 -20.66 15.04 -2.64
C ALA A 209 -21.70 13.93 -2.41
N HIS A 210 -21.28 12.71 -2.10
CA HIS A 210 -22.19 11.59 -1.81
C HIS A 210 -22.97 11.77 -0.50
N GLN A 211 -22.31 12.21 0.57
CA GLN A 211 -22.97 12.46 1.86
C GLN A 211 -24.02 13.58 1.80
N ARG A 212 -23.89 14.52 0.85
CA ARG A 212 -24.82 15.62 0.64
C ARG A 212 -25.90 15.33 -0.40
N GLY A 213 -26.07 14.08 -0.84
CA GLY A 213 -27.08 13.70 -1.83
C GLY A 213 -26.70 14.01 -3.28
N GLY A 214 -25.42 13.96 -3.61
CA GLY A 214 -24.87 14.25 -4.94
C GLY A 214 -25.33 13.30 -6.05
N PRO A 215 -24.99 13.62 -7.32
CA PRO A 215 -25.76 13.30 -8.52
C PRO A 215 -25.86 11.83 -8.90
N LEU A 216 -25.19 10.92 -8.19
CA LEU A 216 -25.40 9.48 -8.36
C LEU A 216 -26.80 9.06 -7.90
N GLY A 217 -27.36 9.70 -6.86
CA GLY A 217 -28.76 9.57 -6.48
C GLY A 217 -29.76 10.16 -7.50
N ALA A 218 -29.28 10.90 -8.50
CA ALA A 218 -30.08 11.40 -9.61
C ALA A 218 -30.00 10.50 -10.86
N THR A 219 -28.89 9.78 -11.07
CA THR A 219 -28.75 8.78 -12.16
C THR A 219 -29.55 7.50 -11.92
N TYR A 220 -29.73 7.10 -10.67
CA TYR A 220 -30.63 6.00 -10.29
C TYR A 220 -31.94 6.64 -9.79
N GLY A 221 -32.86 6.87 -10.72
CA GLY A 221 -33.95 7.83 -10.59
C GLY A 221 -34.84 7.71 -9.36
N SER A 222 -35.43 8.87 -9.02
CA SER A 222 -36.55 9.03 -8.11
C SER A 222 -37.67 8.04 -8.38
N GLY A 223 -37.78 6.99 -7.54
CA GLY A 223 -38.97 6.13 -7.48
C GLY A 223 -38.74 4.64 -7.27
N ALA A 224 -37.57 4.09 -7.61
CA ALA A 224 -37.26 2.66 -7.48
C ALA A 224 -36.12 2.35 -6.47
N PHE A 225 -35.90 3.26 -5.53
CA PHE A 225 -34.74 3.28 -4.62
C PHE A 225 -34.61 2.09 -3.67
N LEU A 226 -35.64 1.25 -3.53
CA LEU A 226 -35.63 0.07 -2.66
C LEU A 226 -35.60 -1.27 -3.42
N GLU A 227 -35.66 -1.26 -4.76
CA GLU A 227 -35.83 -2.48 -5.56
C GLU A 227 -34.64 -2.84 -6.46
N GLU A 228 -33.62 -1.99 -6.56
CA GLU A 228 -32.47 -2.20 -7.46
C GLU A 228 -31.22 -2.68 -6.68
N PRO A 229 -30.96 -4.00 -6.60
CA PRO A 229 -29.87 -4.58 -5.82
C PRO A 229 -28.47 -4.13 -6.30
N PHE A 230 -28.32 -3.76 -7.57
CA PHE A 230 -27.06 -3.23 -8.10
C PHE A 230 -26.74 -1.83 -7.55
N ALA A 231 -27.72 -0.94 -7.45
CA ALA A 231 -27.52 0.40 -6.87
C ALA A 231 -27.12 0.30 -5.38
N MET A 232 -27.66 -0.69 -4.65
CA MET A 232 -27.24 -1.00 -3.28
C MET A 232 -25.83 -1.59 -3.16
N LEU A 233 -25.21 -2.10 -4.23
CA LEU A 233 -23.82 -2.58 -4.19
C LEU A 233 -22.83 -1.43 -4.45
N HIS A 234 -23.25 -0.42 -5.21
CA HIS A 234 -22.44 0.77 -5.52
C HIS A 234 -22.46 1.83 -4.41
N ARG A 235 -23.20 1.63 -3.31
CA ARG A 235 -23.24 2.55 -2.17
C ARG A 235 -21.96 2.61 -1.33
N GLY A 236 -21.00 1.72 -1.59
CA GLY A 236 -19.73 1.64 -0.87
C GLY A 236 -19.90 1.17 0.57
N VAL A 237 -19.03 0.26 0.99
CA VAL A 237 -18.69 0.04 2.39
C VAL A 237 -17.51 0.95 2.71
#